data_AF-A0A8H8M6X0-F1
#
_entry.id   AF-A0A8H8M6X0-F1
#
_cell.length_a   1.000
_cell.length_b   1.000
_cell.length_c   1.000
_cell.angle_alpha   90.00
_cell.angle_beta   90.00
_cell.angle_gamma   90.00
#
_symmetry.space_group_name_H-M   'P 1'
#
loop_
_entity.id
_entity.type
_entity.pdbx_description
1 polymer ?
#
loop_
_entity_poly.entity_id
_entity_poly.type
_entity_poly.pdbx_seq_one_letter_code
_entity_poly.pdbx_strand_id
1 'polypeptide(L)'
;MESELRFRGPPSGMAGPPPMARSPPPGPPPDGLGTPDFLGQPGPPPGLPHSPAAGQEFDPTDPATSIYTNLGVWDYYTERQDKLNRVPMVKVYKRMTAGLSGAPYAWRLLKDVLELAPVLIVLYLGCMALSSVMPAVALYYSSRMFQVIKDAVETRSVDSDLLIQIAVARGVSAFVQRACTYGMQRLAPIIGLRVRAHFSEYILRAHARLDVPTFDDTGVRGLLETVASDRSGSWEALSESFSTVSAILELCTQGAVLWGIIRESSDSVLLVGLSLIGPFATWWSRPVHRAEGAWFAKVNNENYVRMQGLKRVVTERAHRKELITGNLQEYISNGSHFHPSKV
;
A
#
# COMPACT_ATOMS: atom_id res chain seq x y z
N MET A 1 10.05 19.18 -14.49
CA MET A 1 11.37 18.52 -14.58
C MET A 1 11.77 18.14 -13.16
N GLU A 2 11.06 17.28 -12.45
CA GLU A 2 10.79 15.84 -12.69
C GLU A 2 12.06 15.01 -12.85
N SER A 3 12.43 14.33 -11.77
CA SER A 3 12.87 12.93 -11.81
C SER A 3 12.55 12.28 -10.46
N GLU A 4 11.31 11.78 -10.33
CA GLU A 4 10.93 10.83 -9.28
C GLU A 4 11.75 9.54 -9.46
N LEU A 5 12.56 9.19 -8.46
CA LEU A 5 13.08 7.82 -8.35
C LEU A 5 12.04 6.99 -7.60
N ARG A 6 11.04 6.51 -8.34
CA ARG A 6 10.18 5.40 -7.90
C ARG A 6 11.02 4.14 -7.81
N PHE A 7 11.30 3.68 -6.60
CA PHE A 7 11.73 2.30 -6.39
C PHE A 7 10.51 1.40 -6.57
N ARG A 8 10.36 0.83 -7.77
CA ARG A 8 9.62 -0.43 -7.90
C ARG A 8 10.42 -1.49 -7.15
N GLY A 9 9.75 -2.20 -6.24
CA GLY A 9 10.34 -3.35 -5.55
C GLY A 9 10.90 -4.38 -6.55
N PRO A 10 11.81 -5.27 -6.09
CA PRO A 10 12.47 -6.22 -6.96
C PRO A 10 11.45 -7.14 -7.67
N PRO A 11 11.73 -7.55 -8.92
CA PRO A 11 10.87 -8.45 -9.67
C PRO A 11 10.70 -9.77 -8.91
N SER A 12 9.45 -10.21 -8.77
CA SER A 12 9.10 -11.51 -8.21
C SER A 12 9.58 -12.63 -9.14
N GLY A 13 10.54 -13.43 -8.67
CA GLY A 13 10.89 -14.70 -9.31
C GLY A 13 12.33 -14.79 -9.80
N MET A 14 13.29 -14.85 -8.88
CA MET A 14 14.49 -15.65 -9.09
C MET A 14 14.77 -16.44 -7.82
N ALA A 15 14.76 -17.77 -7.94
CA ALA A 15 15.25 -18.66 -6.91
C ALA A 15 16.72 -18.32 -6.62
N GLY A 16 17.03 -18.01 -5.36
CA GLY A 16 18.39 -17.69 -4.96
C GLY A 16 19.34 -18.88 -5.15
N PRO A 17 20.61 -18.64 -5.49
CA PRO A 17 21.62 -19.70 -5.55
C PRO A 17 21.92 -20.26 -4.14
N PRO A 18 22.42 -21.50 -4.03
CA PRO A 18 22.67 -22.15 -2.74
C PRO A 18 23.77 -21.44 -1.94
N PRO A 19 23.75 -21.54 -0.59
CA PRO A 19 24.66 -20.81 0.28
C PRO A 19 26.11 -21.26 0.10
N MET A 20 26.99 -20.35 -0.30
CA MET A 20 28.43 -20.57 -0.28
C MET A 20 28.99 -20.49 1.13
N ALA A 21 30.02 -21.30 1.38
CA ALA A 21 30.65 -21.59 2.65
C ALA A 21 31.22 -20.35 3.36
N ARG A 22 31.03 -20.31 4.68
CA ARG A 22 31.55 -19.28 5.60
C ARG A 22 33.08 -19.32 5.65
N SER A 23 33.72 -18.17 5.44
CA SER A 23 35.12 -17.94 5.80
C SER A 23 35.24 -17.71 7.32
N PRO A 24 36.33 -18.14 7.98
CA PRO A 24 36.51 -17.95 9.42
C PRO A 24 36.86 -16.49 9.79
N PRO A 25 36.50 -16.02 11.01
CA PRO A 25 36.77 -14.66 11.45
C PRO A 25 38.26 -14.41 11.75
N PRO A 26 38.75 -13.16 11.59
CA PRO A 26 40.10 -12.78 11.99
C PRO A 26 40.24 -12.74 13.51
N GLY A 27 41.39 -13.20 14.01
CA GLY A 27 41.70 -13.30 15.44
C GLY A 27 41.91 -11.95 16.14
N PRO A 28 41.91 -11.95 17.49
CA PRO A 28 41.96 -10.73 18.29
C PRO A 28 43.34 -10.04 18.25
N PRO A 29 43.38 -8.70 18.34
CA PRO A 29 44.64 -7.95 18.47
C PRO A 29 45.22 -8.06 19.89
N PRO A 30 46.55 -7.90 20.04
CA PRO A 30 47.25 -8.09 21.32
C PRO A 30 47.11 -6.89 22.26
N ASP A 31 47.07 -7.20 23.56
CA ASP A 31 47.02 -6.28 24.68
C ASP A 31 48.28 -5.41 24.84
N GLY A 32 48.05 -4.15 25.24
CA GLY A 32 48.96 -3.41 26.11
C GLY A 32 49.59 -2.15 25.52
N LEU A 33 49.04 -0.98 25.87
CA LEU A 33 49.78 0.05 26.62
C LEU A 33 48.81 1.15 27.07
N GLY A 34 48.85 1.47 28.37
CA GLY A 34 47.88 2.34 29.04
C GLY A 34 47.96 3.82 28.69
N THR A 35 46.85 4.51 28.93
CA THR A 35 46.79 5.97 29.11
C THR A 35 45.82 6.30 30.24
N PRO A 36 46.06 7.41 30.98
CA PRO A 36 45.60 7.57 32.35
C PRO A 36 44.23 8.24 32.48
N ASP A 37 43.52 7.85 33.54
CA ASP A 37 42.31 8.48 34.09
C ASP A 37 42.51 9.97 34.38
N PHE A 38 41.65 10.85 33.85
CA PHE A 38 41.33 12.14 34.49
C PHE A 38 39.97 12.71 33.98
N LEU A 39 38.99 12.74 34.90
CA LEU A 39 37.84 13.65 35.04
C LEU A 39 36.61 13.61 34.09
N GLY A 40 35.48 13.14 34.67
CA GLY A 40 34.24 13.93 34.70
C GLY A 40 33.07 13.51 33.79
N GLN A 41 32.33 12.44 34.14
CA GLN A 41 30.98 12.21 33.61
C GLN A 41 29.96 13.14 34.32
N PRO A 42 29.13 13.92 33.58
CA PRO A 42 27.93 14.51 34.14
C PRO A 42 26.81 13.45 34.19
N GLY A 43 26.13 13.36 35.34
CA GLY A 43 25.05 12.39 35.58
C GLY A 43 23.83 12.57 34.66
N PRO A 44 22.97 11.54 34.55
CA PRO A 44 21.82 11.56 33.65
C PRO A 44 20.69 12.47 34.18
N PRO A 45 19.99 13.23 33.31
CA PRO A 45 18.86 14.05 33.70
C PRO A 45 17.62 13.19 34.03
N PRO A 46 16.81 13.57 35.04
CA PRO A 46 15.63 12.82 35.44
C PRO A 46 14.38 13.19 34.62
N GLY A 47 13.63 12.16 34.18
CA GLY A 47 12.18 12.22 33.98
C GLY A 47 11.69 12.72 32.62
N LEU A 48 11.56 11.81 31.65
CA LEU A 48 10.60 11.92 30.55
C LEU A 48 9.55 10.79 30.70
N PRO A 49 8.26 11.07 30.45
CA PRO A 49 7.17 10.15 30.74
C PRO A 49 7.22 8.91 29.83
N HIS A 50 7.16 7.74 30.46
CA HIS A 50 7.06 6.45 29.81
C HIS A 50 5.79 6.38 28.94
N SER A 51 5.99 6.33 27.62
CA SER A 51 4.96 5.90 26.67
C SER A 51 4.81 4.38 26.76
N PRO A 52 3.60 3.82 26.94
CA PRO A 52 3.40 2.40 27.16
C PRO A 52 3.37 1.64 25.82
N ALA A 53 4.55 1.41 25.24
CA ALA A 53 4.81 0.40 24.19
C ALA A 53 6.31 0.10 24.06
N ALA A 54 7.07 0.15 25.15
CA ALA A 54 8.45 -0.29 25.20
C ALA A 54 8.49 -1.82 25.22
N GLY A 55 8.73 -2.42 24.06
CA GLY A 55 8.93 -3.86 23.91
C GLY A 55 9.63 -4.14 22.59
N GLN A 56 10.96 -4.07 22.62
CA GLN A 56 11.90 -4.49 21.59
C GLN A 56 12.15 -3.46 20.46
N GLU A 57 13.15 -2.61 20.69
CA GLU A 57 13.81 -1.84 19.64
C GLU A 57 14.41 -2.82 18.61
N PHE A 58 14.08 -2.63 17.33
CA PHE A 58 14.52 -3.52 16.26
C PHE A 58 16.03 -3.39 16.07
N ASP A 59 16.81 -4.36 16.57
CA ASP A 59 18.24 -4.44 16.32
C ASP A 59 18.49 -5.21 15.01
N PRO A 60 18.89 -4.54 13.91
CA PRO A 60 19.16 -5.19 12.63
C PRO A 60 20.36 -6.14 12.68
N THR A 61 21.16 -6.10 13.76
CA THR A 61 22.36 -6.91 13.95
C THR A 61 22.05 -8.28 14.55
N ASP A 62 20.88 -8.45 15.17
CA ASP A 62 20.47 -9.71 15.77
C ASP A 62 19.92 -10.69 14.71
N PRO A 63 20.58 -11.83 14.45
CA PRO A 63 20.13 -12.82 13.47
C PRO A 63 18.90 -13.62 13.95
N ALA A 64 18.50 -13.50 15.22
CA ALA A 64 17.31 -14.16 15.73
C ALA A 64 16.02 -13.44 15.31
N THR A 65 16.06 -12.11 15.22
CA THR A 65 14.94 -11.21 14.93
C THR A 65 14.92 -10.70 13.49
N SER A 66 16.04 -10.74 12.76
CA SER A 66 16.10 -10.23 11.37
C SER A 66 16.38 -11.34 10.34
N ILE A 67 15.83 -11.16 9.13
CA ILE A 67 16.14 -11.95 7.94
C ILE A 67 16.93 -11.03 7.01
N TYR A 68 18.19 -11.38 6.80
CA TYR A 68 19.09 -10.69 5.87
C TYR A 68 18.87 -11.19 4.45
N THR A 69 18.67 -10.27 3.52
CA THR A 69 18.63 -10.52 2.07
C THR A 69 19.55 -9.52 1.38
N ASN A 70 20.62 -10.00 0.75
CA ASN A 70 21.46 -9.14 -0.08
C ASN A 70 20.80 -8.94 -1.45
N LEU A 71 20.51 -7.69 -1.78
CA LEU A 71 19.98 -7.24 -3.07
C LEU A 71 21.06 -6.44 -3.81
N GLY A 72 22.25 -7.04 -3.95
CA GLY A 72 23.41 -6.48 -4.65
C GLY A 72 24.03 -5.30 -3.89
N VAL A 73 23.56 -4.09 -4.19
CA VAL A 73 24.04 -2.85 -3.57
C VAL A 73 23.45 -2.65 -2.15
N TRP A 74 22.31 -3.28 -1.90
CA TRP A 74 21.51 -3.09 -0.69
C TRP A 74 21.52 -4.34 0.16
N ASP A 75 21.77 -4.15 1.45
CA ASP A 75 21.58 -5.13 2.49
C ASP A 75 20.22 -4.88 3.12
N TYR A 76 19.28 -5.79 2.85
CA TYR A 76 17.89 -5.67 3.27
C TYR A 76 17.64 -6.56 4.49
N TYR A 77 17.27 -5.94 5.60
CA TYR A 77 16.94 -6.60 6.86
C TYR A 77 15.44 -6.48 7.07
N THR A 78 14.73 -7.61 7.09
CA THR A 78 13.32 -7.65 7.48
C THR A 78 13.16 -8.33 8.82
N GLU A 79 12.30 -7.79 9.67
CA GLU A 79 11.85 -8.48 10.87
C GLU A 79 11.29 -9.88 10.55
N ARG A 80 11.80 -10.88 11.25
CA ARG A 80 11.36 -12.28 11.16
C ARG A 80 9.94 -12.33 11.73
N GLN A 81 8.97 -12.62 10.86
CA GLN A 81 7.59 -12.73 11.29
C GLN A 81 7.44 -13.76 12.42
N ASP A 82 6.78 -13.32 13.47
CA ASP A 82 6.58 -14.09 14.69
C ASP A 82 5.93 -15.45 14.39
N LYS A 83 6.32 -16.53 15.09
CA LYS A 83 5.85 -17.89 14.77
C LYS A 83 4.33 -18.04 14.91
N LEU A 84 3.70 -17.21 15.75
CA LEU A 84 2.24 -17.11 15.89
C LEU A 84 1.53 -16.66 14.61
N ASN A 85 2.24 -15.91 13.76
CA ASN A 85 1.74 -15.46 12.46
C ASN A 85 1.68 -16.60 11.43
N ARG A 86 2.03 -17.84 11.78
CA ARG A 86 1.89 -19.01 10.87
C ARG A 86 0.43 -19.47 10.74
N VAL A 87 -0.43 -19.15 11.71
CA VAL A 87 -1.85 -19.54 11.69
C VAL A 87 -2.64 -18.51 10.85
N PRO A 88 -3.39 -18.94 9.81
CA PRO A 88 -4.10 -18.02 8.93
C PRO A 88 -5.15 -17.16 9.65
N MET A 89 -5.81 -17.70 10.68
CA MET A 89 -6.82 -16.97 11.47
C MET A 89 -6.23 -15.79 12.25
N VAL A 90 -5.04 -15.96 12.83
CA VAL A 90 -4.36 -14.90 13.59
C VAL A 90 -3.97 -13.74 12.66
N LYS A 91 -3.57 -14.04 11.41
CA LYS A 91 -3.32 -13.01 10.39
C LYS A 91 -4.56 -12.18 10.08
N VAL A 92 -5.73 -12.81 9.99
CA VAL A 92 -7.01 -12.12 9.70
C VAL A 92 -7.43 -11.25 10.88
N TYR A 93 -7.32 -11.78 12.10
CA TYR A 93 -7.64 -11.01 13.30
C TYR A 93 -6.73 -9.78 13.43
N LYS A 94 -5.40 -9.97 13.32
CA LYS A 94 -4.43 -8.87 13.36
C LYS A 94 -4.67 -7.85 12.23
N ARG A 95 -5.09 -8.32 11.04
CA ARG A 95 -5.47 -7.46 9.91
C ARG A 95 -6.70 -6.61 10.23
N MET A 96 -7.74 -7.21 10.82
CA MET A 96 -8.92 -6.44 11.22
C MET A 96 -8.58 -5.44 12.30
N THR A 97 -7.86 -5.85 13.35
CA THR A 97 -7.54 -4.96 14.48
C THR A 97 -6.60 -3.82 14.10
N ALA A 98 -5.59 -4.07 13.24
CA ALA A 98 -4.71 -3.03 12.71
C ALA A 98 -5.44 -2.07 11.76
N GLY A 99 -6.36 -2.57 10.92
CA GLY A 99 -7.22 -1.69 10.11
C GLY A 99 -8.15 -0.82 10.96
N LEU A 100 -8.67 -1.39 12.07
CA LEU A 100 -9.55 -0.70 13.00
C LEU A 100 -8.83 0.39 13.80
N SER A 101 -7.55 0.25 14.13
CA SER A 101 -6.79 1.32 14.80
C SER A 101 -6.54 2.53 13.90
N GLY A 102 -6.45 2.34 12.58
CA GLY A 102 -6.37 3.41 11.58
C GLY A 102 -7.73 4.02 11.18
N ALA A 103 -8.84 3.32 11.47
CA ALA A 103 -10.19 3.74 11.10
C ALA A 103 -10.59 5.16 11.54
N PRO A 104 -10.31 5.65 12.77
CA PRO A 104 -10.73 7.00 13.16
C PRO A 104 -10.04 8.09 12.31
N TYR A 105 -8.78 7.87 11.92
CA TYR A 105 -8.05 8.79 11.06
C TYR A 105 -8.57 8.74 9.61
N ALA A 106 -8.83 7.54 9.10
CA ALA A 106 -9.44 7.37 7.78
C ALA A 106 -10.85 7.99 7.71
N TRP A 107 -11.64 7.85 8.77
CA TRP A 107 -12.97 8.45 8.88
C TRP A 107 -12.90 9.97 8.89
N ARG A 108 -11.97 10.55 9.65
CA ARG A 108 -11.74 12.00 9.66
C ARG A 108 -11.33 12.48 8.28
N LEU A 109 -10.41 11.79 7.62
CA LEU A 109 -9.96 12.11 6.27
C LEU A 109 -11.10 12.03 5.26
N LEU A 110 -11.95 11.00 5.35
CA LEU A 110 -13.12 10.86 4.50
C LEU A 110 -14.10 12.01 4.69
N LYS A 111 -14.33 12.43 5.94
CA LYS A 111 -15.19 13.56 6.28
C LYS A 111 -14.65 14.87 5.69
N ASP A 112 -13.35 15.13 5.86
CA ASP A 112 -12.70 16.34 5.32
C ASP A 112 -12.79 16.37 3.78
N VAL A 113 -12.66 15.21 3.13
CA VAL A 113 -12.81 15.08 1.66
C VAL A 113 -14.26 15.32 1.23
N LEU A 114 -15.24 14.78 1.96
CA LEU A 114 -16.68 14.99 1.72
C LEU A 114 -17.08 16.47 1.79
N GLU A 115 -16.52 17.23 2.75
CA GLU A 115 -16.78 18.66 2.89
C GLU A 115 -16.19 19.49 1.73
N LEU A 116 -15.08 19.05 1.13
CA LEU A 116 -14.41 19.79 0.06
C LEU A 116 -15.18 19.76 -1.28
N ALA A 117 -15.84 18.65 -1.60
CA ALA A 117 -16.53 18.48 -2.88
C ALA A 117 -17.73 17.53 -2.78
N PRO A 118 -18.78 17.91 -2.03
CA PRO A 118 -19.88 17.00 -1.66
C PRO A 118 -20.60 16.44 -2.90
N VAL A 119 -20.88 17.28 -3.89
CA VAL A 119 -21.62 16.85 -5.10
C VAL A 119 -20.81 15.85 -5.93
N LEU A 120 -19.52 16.09 -6.15
CA LEU A 120 -18.67 15.21 -6.95
C LEU A 120 -18.46 13.86 -6.26
N ILE A 121 -18.31 13.88 -4.93
CA ILE A 121 -18.09 12.67 -4.14
C ILE A 121 -19.39 11.86 -4.03
N VAL A 122 -20.53 12.50 -3.78
CA VAL A 122 -21.83 11.82 -3.78
C VAL A 122 -22.13 11.20 -5.14
N LEU A 123 -21.82 11.90 -6.23
CA LEU A 123 -21.97 11.34 -7.58
C LEU A 123 -21.04 10.14 -7.79
N TYR A 124 -19.78 10.23 -7.37
CA TYR A 124 -18.82 9.13 -7.45
C TYR A 124 -19.27 7.91 -6.63
N LEU A 125 -19.69 8.12 -5.37
CA LEU A 125 -20.23 7.08 -4.50
C LEU A 125 -21.52 6.48 -5.06
N GLY A 126 -22.39 7.29 -5.66
CA GLY A 126 -23.60 6.84 -6.34
C GLY A 126 -23.28 5.94 -7.53
N CYS A 127 -22.33 6.35 -8.40
CA CYS A 127 -21.86 5.50 -9.50
C CYS A 127 -21.24 4.20 -9.01
N MET A 128 -20.45 4.26 -7.94
CA MET A 128 -19.83 3.09 -7.31
C MET A 128 -20.89 2.13 -6.77
N ALA A 129 -21.85 2.63 -5.98
CA ALA A 129 -22.94 1.83 -5.44
C ALA A 129 -23.78 1.19 -6.57
N LEU A 130 -24.18 1.95 -7.59
CA LEU A 130 -24.88 1.39 -8.76
C LEU A 130 -24.05 0.28 -9.41
N SER A 131 -22.75 0.50 -9.63
CA SER A 131 -21.87 -0.48 -10.25
C SER A 131 -21.76 -1.78 -9.45
N SER A 132 -21.76 -1.70 -8.11
CA SER A 132 -21.73 -2.88 -7.22
C SER A 132 -23.05 -3.67 -7.22
N VAL A 133 -24.18 -3.03 -7.53
CA VAL A 133 -25.51 -3.66 -7.56
C VAL A 133 -25.76 -4.36 -8.90
N MET A 134 -25.18 -3.88 -10.00
CA MET A 134 -25.42 -4.43 -11.35
C MET A 134 -25.15 -5.95 -11.48
N PRO A 135 -24.06 -6.52 -10.92
CA PRO A 135 -23.82 -7.97 -10.97
C PRO A 135 -24.93 -8.78 -10.30
N ALA A 136 -25.45 -8.29 -9.16
CA ALA A 136 -26.52 -8.96 -8.43
C ALA A 136 -27.84 -8.90 -9.21
N VAL A 137 -28.13 -7.77 -9.86
CA VAL A 137 -29.28 -7.61 -10.76
C VAL A 137 -29.17 -8.55 -11.96
N ALA A 138 -27.98 -8.67 -12.56
CA ALA A 138 -27.75 -9.59 -13.67
C ALA A 138 -27.97 -11.06 -13.27
N LEU A 139 -27.54 -11.44 -12.06
CA LEU A 139 -27.81 -12.77 -11.49
C LEU A 139 -29.32 -13.00 -11.26
N TYR A 140 -30.04 -12.02 -10.72
CA TYR A 140 -31.48 -12.11 -10.51
C TYR A 140 -32.24 -12.35 -11.82
N TYR A 141 -31.94 -11.59 -12.88
CA TYR A 141 -32.57 -11.80 -14.18
C TYR A 141 -32.17 -13.13 -14.84
N SER A 142 -30.93 -13.59 -14.65
CA SER A 142 -30.49 -14.90 -15.14
C SER A 142 -31.26 -16.04 -14.45
N SER A 143 -31.54 -15.90 -13.15
CA SER A 143 -32.38 -16.84 -12.40
C SER A 143 -33.83 -16.85 -12.92
N ARG A 144 -34.43 -15.67 -13.13
CA ARG A 144 -35.78 -15.54 -13.69
C ARG A 144 -35.89 -16.14 -15.09
N MET A 145 -34.89 -15.92 -15.94
CA MET A 145 -34.85 -16.52 -17.28
C MET A 145 -34.88 -18.05 -17.22
N PHE A 146 -34.16 -18.67 -16.27
CA PHE A 146 -34.19 -20.12 -16.10
C PHE A 146 -35.55 -20.64 -15.61
N GLN A 147 -36.24 -19.89 -14.75
CA GLN A 147 -37.61 -20.22 -14.33
C GLN A 147 -38.59 -20.16 -15.50
N VAL A 148 -38.52 -19.12 -16.33
CA VAL A 148 -39.38 -18.98 -17.52
C VAL A 148 -39.10 -20.09 -18.54
N ILE A 149 -37.84 -20.47 -18.74
CA ILE A 149 -37.49 -21.58 -19.63
C ILE A 149 -38.07 -22.90 -19.11
N LYS A 150 -38.00 -23.16 -17.80
CA LYS A 150 -38.60 -24.35 -17.20
C LYS A 150 -40.10 -24.39 -17.42
N ASP A 151 -40.78 -23.29 -17.15
CA ASP A 151 -42.23 -23.16 -17.33
C ASP A 151 -42.59 -23.35 -18.82
N ALA A 152 -41.94 -22.64 -19.73
CA ALA A 152 -42.17 -22.79 -21.17
C ALA A 152 -41.97 -24.22 -21.70
N VAL A 153 -41.02 -24.98 -21.14
CA VAL A 153 -40.81 -26.40 -21.49
C VAL A 153 -41.95 -27.28 -20.97
N GLU A 154 -42.48 -26.97 -19.79
CA GLU A 154 -43.57 -27.72 -19.16
C GLU A 154 -44.94 -27.40 -19.79
N THR A 155 -45.26 -26.12 -19.96
CA THR A 155 -46.56 -25.66 -20.50
C THR A 155 -46.61 -25.63 -22.03
N ARG A 156 -45.46 -25.76 -22.73
CA ARG A 156 -45.31 -25.59 -24.19
C ARG A 156 -45.75 -24.23 -24.76
N SER A 157 -46.01 -23.23 -23.91
CA SER A 157 -46.32 -21.86 -24.32
C SER A 157 -45.20 -20.93 -23.87
N VAL A 158 -44.71 -20.08 -24.79
CA VAL A 158 -43.66 -19.10 -24.51
C VAL A 158 -44.28 -17.72 -24.38
N ASP A 159 -44.19 -17.12 -23.20
CA ASP A 159 -44.56 -15.72 -22.98
C ASP A 159 -43.51 -14.79 -23.61
N SER A 160 -43.86 -14.21 -24.75
CA SER A 160 -42.96 -13.33 -25.52
C SER A 160 -42.71 -12.00 -24.81
N ASP A 161 -43.68 -11.50 -24.05
CA ASP A 161 -43.58 -10.23 -23.33
C ASP A 161 -42.53 -10.28 -22.22
N LEU A 162 -42.46 -11.40 -21.48
CA LEU A 162 -41.44 -11.61 -20.44
C LEU A 162 -40.03 -11.69 -21.03
N LEU A 163 -39.87 -12.35 -22.18
CA LEU A 163 -38.59 -12.43 -22.89
C LEU A 163 -38.09 -11.05 -23.32
N ILE A 164 -38.97 -10.21 -23.88
CA ILE A 164 -38.63 -8.85 -24.29
C ILE A 164 -38.25 -8.01 -23.06
N GLN A 165 -39.00 -8.12 -21.96
CA GLN A 165 -38.70 -7.39 -20.73
C GLN A 165 -37.33 -7.75 -20.16
N ILE A 166 -36.97 -9.04 -20.15
CA ILE A 166 -35.66 -9.52 -19.68
C ILE A 166 -34.54 -9.01 -20.61
N ALA A 167 -34.74 -9.07 -21.92
CA ALA A 167 -33.76 -8.59 -22.89
C ALA A 167 -33.50 -7.09 -22.73
N VAL A 168 -34.56 -6.28 -22.58
CA VAL A 168 -34.47 -4.83 -22.34
C VAL A 168 -33.77 -4.56 -21.00
N ALA A 169 -34.16 -5.25 -19.93
CA ALA A 169 -33.54 -5.07 -18.61
C ALA A 169 -32.03 -5.37 -18.63
N ARG A 170 -31.60 -6.40 -19.39
CA ARG A 170 -30.18 -6.74 -19.56
C ARG A 170 -29.43 -5.71 -20.40
N GLY A 171 -30.06 -5.16 -21.43
CA GLY A 171 -29.49 -4.08 -22.22
C GLY A 171 -29.28 -2.80 -21.39
N VAL A 172 -30.30 -2.43 -20.62
CA VAL A 172 -30.26 -1.25 -19.74
C VAL A 172 -29.23 -1.43 -18.63
N SER A 173 -29.14 -2.61 -17.99
CA SER A 173 -28.16 -2.84 -16.93
C SER A 173 -26.71 -2.76 -17.44
N ALA A 174 -26.43 -3.34 -18.62
CA ALA A 174 -25.12 -3.22 -19.26
C ALA A 174 -24.77 -1.76 -19.62
N PHE A 175 -25.75 -1.00 -20.12
CA PHE A 175 -25.58 0.42 -20.43
C PHE A 175 -25.27 1.24 -19.16
N VAL A 176 -26.05 1.06 -18.10
CA VAL A 176 -25.86 1.73 -16.81
C VAL A 176 -24.50 1.39 -16.22
N GLN A 177 -24.09 0.12 -16.25
CA GLN A 177 -22.77 -0.29 -15.78
C GLN A 177 -21.63 0.41 -16.55
N ARG A 178 -21.77 0.53 -17.88
CA ARG A 178 -20.79 1.21 -18.71
C ARG A 178 -20.77 2.73 -18.49
N ALA A 179 -21.94 3.34 -18.25
CA ALA A 179 -22.05 4.75 -17.90
C ALA A 179 -21.43 5.05 -16.52
N CYS A 180 -21.69 4.20 -15.51
CA CYS A 180 -21.11 4.34 -14.17
C CYS A 180 -19.60 4.19 -14.18
N THR A 181 -19.07 3.17 -14.87
CA THR A 181 -17.61 2.96 -14.98
C THR A 181 -16.92 4.12 -15.70
N TYR A 182 -17.52 4.63 -16.77
CA TYR A 182 -17.02 5.81 -17.45
C TYR A 182 -17.05 7.06 -16.55
N GLY A 183 -18.15 7.26 -15.82
CA GLY A 183 -18.30 8.33 -14.84
C GLY A 183 -17.21 8.27 -13.77
N MET A 184 -16.98 7.09 -13.19
CA MET A 184 -15.92 6.89 -12.20
C MET A 184 -14.52 7.19 -12.75
N GLN A 185 -14.21 6.76 -13.98
CA GLN A 185 -12.93 7.05 -14.63
C GLN A 185 -12.71 8.55 -14.87
N ARG A 186 -13.78 9.31 -15.12
CA ARG A 186 -13.72 10.76 -15.32
C ARG A 186 -13.67 11.53 -14.00
N LEU A 187 -14.40 11.08 -12.99
CA LEU A 187 -14.49 11.73 -11.67
C LEU A 187 -13.24 11.52 -10.83
N ALA A 188 -12.63 10.32 -10.87
CA ALA A 188 -11.46 9.98 -10.07
C ALA A 188 -10.28 10.97 -10.20
N PRO A 189 -9.80 11.35 -11.40
CA PRO A 189 -8.69 12.29 -11.51
C PRO A 189 -9.05 13.71 -11.04
N ILE A 190 -10.31 14.14 -11.24
CA ILE A 190 -10.76 15.47 -10.82
C ILE A 190 -10.79 15.57 -9.29
N ILE A 191 -11.34 14.55 -8.63
CA ILE A 191 -11.38 14.49 -7.16
C ILE A 191 -9.95 14.38 -6.62
N GLY A 192 -9.12 13.52 -7.21
CA GLY A 192 -7.71 13.35 -6.82
C GLY A 192 -6.90 14.65 -6.88
N LEU A 193 -7.10 15.48 -7.91
CA LEU A 193 -6.45 16.78 -8.01
C LEU A 193 -6.88 17.75 -6.91
N ARG A 194 -8.18 17.81 -6.59
CA ARG A 194 -8.71 18.68 -5.52
C ARG A 194 -8.24 18.26 -4.15
N VAL A 195 -8.31 16.96 -3.87
CA VAL A 195 -7.83 16.38 -2.61
C VAL A 195 -6.33 16.64 -2.44
N ARG A 196 -5.54 16.42 -3.49
CA ARG A 196 -4.10 16.72 -3.49
C ARG A 196 -3.82 18.20 -3.24
N ALA A 197 -4.57 19.10 -3.88
CA ALA A 197 -4.42 20.54 -3.68
C ALA A 197 -4.72 20.93 -2.22
N HIS A 198 -5.80 20.43 -1.63
CA HIS A 198 -6.15 20.71 -0.23
C HIS A 198 -5.08 20.19 0.75
N PHE A 199 -4.64 18.93 0.61
CA PHE A 199 -3.57 18.40 1.46
C PHE A 199 -2.24 19.11 1.23
N SER A 200 -1.98 19.60 0.02
CA SER A 200 -0.76 20.35 -0.28
C SER A 200 -0.65 21.63 0.55
N GLU A 201 -1.76 22.35 0.72
CA GLU A 201 -1.85 23.57 1.51
C GLU A 201 -1.74 23.25 3.00
N TYR A 202 -2.45 22.22 3.47
CA TYR A 202 -2.44 21.81 4.88
C TYR A 202 -1.03 21.40 5.34
N ILE A 203 -0.33 20.58 4.55
CA ILE A 203 1.05 20.16 4.82
C ILE A 203 1.98 21.38 4.83
N LEU A 204 1.85 22.29 3.86
CA LEU A 204 2.68 23.49 3.81
C LEU A 204 2.48 24.38 5.05
N ARG A 205 1.23 24.53 5.51
CA ARG A 205 0.89 25.28 6.71
C ARG A 205 1.44 24.61 7.98
N ALA A 206 1.45 23.28 8.02
CA ALA A 206 2.07 22.52 9.10
C ALA A 206 3.60 22.70 9.10
N HIS A 207 4.25 22.64 7.94
CA HIS A 207 5.67 22.93 7.78
C HIS A 207 6.03 24.34 8.26
N ALA A 208 5.22 25.34 7.94
CA ALA A 208 5.48 26.74 8.32
C ALA A 208 5.28 27.01 9.82
N ARG A 209 4.59 26.12 10.55
CA ARG A 209 4.33 26.24 11.99
C ARG A 209 5.31 25.44 12.85
N LEU A 210 6.16 24.64 12.22
CA LEU A 210 7.11 23.82 12.96
C LEU A 210 8.27 24.70 13.44
N ASP A 211 8.52 24.69 14.75
CA ASP A 211 9.65 25.44 15.33
C ASP A 211 10.98 24.81 14.91
N VAL A 212 12.01 25.65 14.78
CA VAL A 212 13.38 25.26 14.36
C VAL A 212 13.92 24.03 15.12
N PRO A 213 13.86 23.93 16.46
CA PRO A 213 14.39 22.76 17.16
C PRO A 213 13.62 21.46 16.89
N THR A 214 12.33 21.53 16.53
CA THR A 214 11.54 20.35 16.15
C THR A 214 11.82 19.92 14.70
N PHE A 215 12.21 20.87 13.85
CA PHE A 215 12.60 20.59 12.47
C PHE A 215 13.98 19.91 12.37
N ASP A 216 14.89 20.20 13.31
CA ASP A 216 16.22 19.60 13.36
C ASP A 216 16.21 18.13 13.84
N ASP A 217 15.10 17.65 14.42
CA ASP A 217 14.94 16.24 14.74
C ASP A 217 14.83 15.39 13.46
N THR A 218 15.81 14.51 13.26
CA THR A 218 15.89 13.58 12.12
C THR A 218 14.67 12.67 12.01
N GLY A 219 14.03 12.29 13.12
CA GLY A 219 12.84 11.44 13.11
C GLY A 219 11.64 12.16 12.52
N VAL A 220 11.39 13.40 12.98
CA VAL A 220 10.31 14.24 12.47
C VAL A 220 10.56 14.60 11.01
N ARG A 221 11.80 14.96 10.65
CA ARG A 221 12.18 15.31 9.28
C ARG A 221 11.97 14.15 8.31
N GLY A 222 12.34 12.92 8.69
CA GLY A 222 12.12 11.73 7.88
C GLY A 222 10.62 11.44 7.66
N LEU A 223 9.80 11.58 8.71
CA LEU A 223 8.35 11.44 8.59
C LEU A 223 7.74 12.52 7.70
N LEU A 224 8.18 13.77 7.87
CA LEU A 224 7.72 14.91 7.05
C LEU A 224 8.06 14.73 5.58
N GLU A 225 9.31 14.31 5.29
CA GLU A 225 9.76 14.06 3.92
C GLU A 225 9.01 12.89 3.29
N THR A 226 8.73 11.85 4.07
CA THR A 226 7.89 10.72 3.62
C THR A 226 6.48 11.20 3.27
N VAL A 227 5.83 11.97 4.14
CA VAL A 227 4.47 12.49 3.92
C VAL A 227 4.43 13.51 2.76
N ALA A 228 5.46 14.35 2.62
CA ALA A 228 5.55 15.34 1.56
C ALA A 228 5.83 14.72 0.19
N SER A 229 6.66 13.66 0.16
CA SER A 229 6.96 12.87 -1.04
C SER A 229 5.77 11.99 -1.44
N ASP A 230 5.10 11.40 -0.46
CA ASP A 230 3.93 10.52 -0.66
C ASP A 230 2.61 11.29 -0.90
N ARG A 231 2.71 12.49 -1.46
CA ARG A 231 1.58 13.37 -1.81
C ARG A 231 0.56 12.70 -2.73
N SER A 232 0.96 11.66 -3.46
CA SER A 232 0.08 10.82 -4.28
C SER A 232 -0.48 9.60 -3.54
N GLY A 233 0.21 9.10 -2.50
CA GLY A 233 -0.18 7.88 -1.80
C GLY A 233 -1.49 8.01 -1.04
N SER A 234 -1.80 9.18 -0.46
CA SER A 234 -3.04 9.34 0.32
C SER A 234 -4.31 9.21 -0.53
N TRP A 235 -4.31 9.75 -1.76
CA TRP A 235 -5.44 9.57 -2.68
C TRP A 235 -5.50 8.14 -3.22
N GLU A 236 -4.34 7.54 -3.54
CA GLU A 236 -4.28 6.15 -4.00
C GLU A 236 -4.85 5.21 -2.92
N ALA A 237 -4.41 5.35 -1.67
CA ALA A 237 -4.90 4.60 -0.53
C ALA A 237 -6.40 4.82 -0.29
N LEU A 238 -6.88 6.05 -0.43
CA LEU A 238 -8.31 6.35 -0.32
C LEU A 238 -9.09 5.68 -1.47
N SER A 239 -8.60 5.72 -2.70
CA SER A 239 -9.23 5.07 -3.85
C SER A 239 -9.23 3.54 -3.73
N GLU A 240 -8.17 2.96 -3.18
CA GLU A 240 -8.07 1.53 -2.85
C GLU A 240 -9.08 1.16 -1.77
N SER A 241 -9.27 2.03 -0.76
CA SER A 241 -10.29 1.84 0.27
C SER A 241 -11.71 1.86 -0.31
N PHE A 242 -12.02 2.79 -1.22
CA PHE A 242 -13.31 2.84 -1.89
C PHE A 242 -13.55 1.61 -2.78
N SER A 243 -12.53 1.18 -3.53
CA SER A 243 -12.57 -0.05 -4.31
C SER A 243 -12.85 -1.27 -3.43
N THR A 244 -12.24 -1.31 -2.24
CA THR A 244 -12.46 -2.37 -1.25
C THR A 244 -13.89 -2.35 -0.71
N VAL A 245 -14.41 -1.18 -0.35
CA VAL A 245 -15.81 -1.02 0.09
C VAL A 245 -16.79 -1.42 -1.01
N SER A 246 -16.52 -1.04 -2.26
CA SER A 246 -17.31 -1.45 -3.43
C SER A 246 -17.34 -2.98 -3.59
N ALA A 247 -16.20 -3.64 -3.42
CA ALA A 247 -16.12 -5.10 -3.49
C ALA A 247 -16.91 -5.77 -2.36
N ILE A 248 -16.86 -5.21 -1.14
CA ILE A 248 -17.67 -5.70 -0.01
C ILE A 248 -19.16 -5.53 -0.32
N LEU A 249 -19.58 -4.35 -0.80
CA LEU A 249 -20.96 -4.08 -1.21
C LEU A 249 -21.42 -5.03 -2.31
N GLU A 250 -20.58 -5.29 -3.30
CA GLU A 250 -20.86 -6.25 -4.37
C GLU A 250 -21.09 -7.66 -3.79
N LEU A 251 -20.20 -8.13 -2.91
CA LEU A 251 -20.33 -9.43 -2.24
C LEU A 251 -21.60 -9.49 -1.38
N CYS A 252 -21.90 -8.44 -0.62
CA CYS A 252 -23.11 -8.36 0.21
C CYS A 252 -24.38 -8.37 -0.66
N THR A 253 -24.38 -7.63 -1.77
CA THR A 253 -25.55 -7.53 -2.66
C THR A 253 -25.78 -8.85 -3.40
N GLN A 254 -24.72 -9.46 -3.94
CA GLN A 254 -24.79 -10.78 -4.56
C GLN A 254 -25.26 -11.83 -3.55
N GLY A 255 -24.69 -11.82 -2.33
CA GLY A 255 -25.07 -12.71 -1.24
C GLY A 255 -26.54 -12.53 -0.82
N ALA A 256 -27.04 -11.30 -0.73
CA ALA A 256 -28.43 -11.02 -0.37
C ALA A 256 -29.42 -11.51 -1.45
N VAL A 257 -29.12 -11.28 -2.74
CA VAL A 257 -29.94 -11.81 -3.84
C VAL A 257 -29.96 -13.34 -3.80
N LEU A 258 -28.80 -13.95 -3.58
CA LEU A 258 -28.66 -15.39 -3.54
C LEU A 258 -29.40 -15.99 -2.33
N TRP A 259 -29.33 -15.33 -1.18
CA TRP A 259 -30.10 -15.69 0.01
C TRP A 259 -31.62 -15.61 -0.24
N GLY A 260 -32.09 -14.60 -0.96
CA GLY A 260 -33.49 -14.50 -1.39
C GLY A 260 -33.92 -15.71 -2.22
N ILE A 261 -33.09 -16.11 -3.18
CA ILE A 261 -33.36 -17.28 -4.06
C ILE A 261 -33.33 -18.60 -3.28
N ILE A 262 -32.41 -18.74 -2.30
CA ILE A 262 -32.34 -19.92 -1.42
C ILE A 262 -33.63 -20.09 -0.64
N ARG A 263 -34.18 -18.99 -0.11
CA ARG A 263 -35.39 -19.06 0.72
C ARG A 263 -36.58 -19.63 -0.05
N GLU A 264 -36.56 -19.51 -1.37
CA GLU A 264 -37.59 -20.03 -2.27
C GLU A 264 -37.34 -21.50 -2.68
N SER A 265 -36.12 -22.04 -2.52
CA SER A 265 -35.76 -23.37 -3.03
C SER A 265 -34.74 -24.12 -2.16
N SER A 266 -35.22 -25.11 -1.41
CA SER A 266 -34.45 -25.88 -0.42
C SER A 266 -33.27 -26.67 -1.02
N ASP A 267 -33.36 -27.12 -2.27
CA ASP A 267 -32.29 -27.89 -2.94
C ASP A 267 -31.13 -27.02 -3.48
N SER A 268 -31.29 -25.71 -3.50
CA SER A 268 -30.33 -24.79 -4.16
C SER A 268 -29.15 -24.36 -3.27
N VAL A 269 -29.16 -24.71 -1.98
CA VAL A 269 -28.22 -24.21 -0.96
C VAL A 269 -26.77 -24.59 -1.26
N LEU A 270 -26.52 -25.80 -1.74
CA LEU A 270 -25.16 -26.30 -2.01
C LEU A 270 -24.53 -25.63 -3.23
N LEU A 271 -25.32 -25.42 -4.30
CA LEU A 271 -24.85 -24.72 -5.51
C LEU A 271 -24.53 -23.25 -5.21
N VAL A 272 -25.32 -22.63 -4.34
CA VAL A 272 -25.07 -21.28 -3.84
C VAL A 272 -23.77 -21.21 -3.05
N GLY A 273 -23.59 -22.09 -2.06
CA GLY A 273 -22.37 -22.13 -1.27
C GLY A 273 -21.12 -22.33 -2.14
N LEU A 274 -21.21 -23.19 -3.15
CA LEU A 274 -20.12 -23.45 -4.09
C LEU A 274 -19.81 -22.23 -4.97
N SER A 275 -20.83 -21.44 -5.36
CA SER A 275 -20.65 -20.22 -6.15
C SER A 275 -19.99 -19.08 -5.35
N LEU A 276 -20.23 -19.00 -4.04
CA LEU A 276 -19.65 -17.99 -3.15
C LEU A 276 -18.19 -18.29 -2.79
N ILE A 277 -17.77 -19.56 -2.89
CA ILE A 277 -16.38 -19.97 -2.63
C ILE A 277 -15.40 -19.28 -3.58
N GLY A 278 -15.75 -19.06 -4.85
CA GLY A 278 -14.85 -18.43 -5.83
C GLY A 278 -14.50 -16.98 -5.47
N PRO A 279 -15.50 -16.09 -5.31
CA PRO A 279 -15.28 -14.71 -4.86
C PRO A 279 -14.59 -14.65 -3.49
N PHE A 280 -14.96 -15.52 -2.56
CA PHE A 280 -14.33 -15.57 -1.24
C PHE A 280 -12.87 -16.03 -1.31
N ALA A 281 -12.56 -17.06 -2.08
CA ALA A 281 -11.21 -17.59 -2.26
C ALA A 281 -10.30 -16.60 -3.00
N THR A 282 -10.83 -15.87 -3.99
CA THR A 282 -10.08 -14.81 -4.68
C THR A 282 -9.83 -13.61 -3.78
N TRP A 283 -10.81 -13.22 -2.95
CA TRP A 283 -10.60 -12.19 -1.92
C TRP A 283 -9.56 -12.64 -0.87
N TRP A 284 -9.61 -13.91 -0.47
CA TRP A 284 -8.69 -14.51 0.50
C TRP A 284 -7.26 -14.65 -0.05
N SER A 285 -7.12 -14.91 -1.35
CA SER A 285 -5.82 -15.11 -2.00
C SER A 285 -5.13 -13.82 -2.40
N ARG A 286 -5.79 -12.66 -2.33
CA ARG A 286 -5.16 -11.37 -2.61
C ARG A 286 -3.99 -11.17 -1.65
N PRO A 287 -2.74 -11.09 -2.16
CA PRO A 287 -1.59 -10.83 -1.32
C PRO A 287 -1.78 -9.45 -0.70
N VAL A 288 -1.72 -9.41 0.63
CA VAL A 288 -1.77 -8.15 1.38
C VAL A 288 -0.60 -7.30 0.90
N HIS A 289 -0.88 -6.10 0.40
CA HIS A 289 0.14 -5.07 0.23
C HIS A 289 0.92 -4.98 1.54
N ARG A 290 2.22 -5.32 1.48
CA ARG A 290 3.11 -5.51 2.63
C ARG A 290 2.87 -4.44 3.69
N ALA A 291 2.26 -4.83 4.81
CA ALA A 291 2.10 -3.97 5.96
C ALA A 291 3.02 -4.45 7.09
N GLU A 292 3.78 -3.49 7.62
CA GLU A 292 4.19 -3.42 9.02
C GLU A 292 5.14 -4.51 9.53
N GLY A 293 6.25 -4.71 8.82
CA GLY A 293 7.47 -5.17 9.47
C GLY A 293 8.46 -4.01 9.50
N ALA A 294 9.15 -3.81 10.62
CA ALA A 294 10.32 -2.94 10.59
C ALA A 294 11.28 -3.51 9.54
N TRP A 295 11.62 -2.68 8.57
CA TRP A 295 12.60 -3.02 7.55
C TRP A 295 13.68 -1.97 7.58
N PHE A 296 14.92 -2.45 7.46
CA PHE A 296 16.08 -1.60 7.38
C PHE A 296 16.84 -1.97 6.12
N ALA A 297 17.14 -0.97 5.30
CA ALA A 297 17.97 -1.15 4.13
C ALA A 297 19.27 -0.38 4.34
N LYS A 298 20.39 -1.10 4.39
CA LYS A 298 21.72 -0.50 4.43
C LYS A 298 22.34 -0.57 3.05
N VAL A 299 23.00 0.50 2.62
CA VAL A 299 23.85 0.43 1.43
C VAL A 299 25.17 -0.21 1.85
N ASN A 300 25.52 -1.34 1.23
CA ASN A 300 26.80 -2.02 1.49
C ASN A 300 27.92 -1.47 0.59
N ASN A 301 27.56 -0.96 -0.59
CA ASN A 301 28.54 -0.53 -1.59
C ASN A 301 28.95 0.94 -1.39
N GLU A 302 30.17 1.17 -0.93
CA GLU A 302 30.76 2.50 -0.77
C GLU A 302 30.79 3.31 -2.08
N ASN A 303 31.02 2.64 -3.22
CA ASN A 303 31.04 3.30 -4.52
C ASN A 303 29.65 3.85 -4.89
N TYR A 304 28.59 3.13 -4.51
CA TYR A 304 27.23 3.60 -4.71
C TYR A 304 26.93 4.83 -3.84
N VAL A 305 27.35 4.82 -2.58
CA VAL A 305 27.21 5.99 -1.68
C VAL A 305 27.96 7.19 -2.25
N ARG A 306 29.21 6.99 -2.71
CA ARG A 306 30.02 8.04 -3.33
C ARG A 306 29.36 8.61 -4.58
N MET A 307 28.85 7.74 -5.46
CA MET A 307 28.15 8.14 -6.68
C MET A 307 26.86 8.91 -6.38
N GLN A 308 26.06 8.48 -5.41
CA GLN A 308 24.85 9.22 -5.00
C GLN A 308 25.18 10.56 -4.35
N GLY A 309 26.25 10.63 -3.55
CA GLY A 309 26.78 11.88 -3.02
C GLY A 309 27.18 12.86 -4.12
N LEU A 310 27.97 12.40 -5.10
CA LEU A 310 28.35 13.19 -6.27
C LEU A 310 27.13 13.66 -7.08
N LYS A 311 26.16 12.76 -7.29
CA LYS A 311 24.90 13.10 -7.96
C LYS A 311 24.14 14.20 -7.21
N ARG A 312 24.06 14.11 -5.88
CA ARG A 312 23.40 15.13 -5.05
C ARG A 312 24.11 16.47 -5.13
N VAL A 313 25.43 16.49 -5.05
CA VAL A 313 26.25 17.71 -5.22
C VAL A 313 26.03 18.37 -6.59
N VAL A 314 25.89 17.58 -7.67
CA VAL A 314 25.60 18.10 -9.01
C VAL A 314 24.17 18.64 -9.13
N THR A 315 23.21 17.98 -8.49
CA THR A 315 21.78 18.29 -8.63
C THR A 315 21.36 19.48 -7.75
N GLU A 316 21.96 19.62 -6.57
CA GLU A 316 21.59 20.62 -5.59
C GLU A 316 22.17 22.00 -5.93
N ARG A 317 21.29 23.00 -6.09
CA ARG A 317 21.70 24.35 -6.55
C ARG A 317 22.68 25.04 -5.60
N ALA A 318 22.67 24.69 -4.31
CA ALA A 318 23.54 25.28 -3.29
C ALA A 318 25.03 25.04 -3.62
N HIS A 319 25.38 23.85 -4.11
CA HIS A 319 26.76 23.45 -4.40
C HIS A 319 27.20 23.78 -5.83
N ARG A 320 26.32 24.35 -6.66
CA ARG A 320 26.62 24.63 -8.07
C ARG A 320 27.72 25.68 -8.23
N LYS A 321 27.83 26.64 -7.30
CA LYS A 321 28.90 27.63 -7.30
C LYS A 321 30.25 26.97 -7.02
N GLU A 322 30.31 26.14 -5.97
CA GLU A 322 31.50 25.38 -5.58
C GLU A 322 31.97 24.42 -6.69
N LEU A 323 31.02 23.82 -7.42
CA LEU A 323 31.31 22.93 -8.54
C LEU A 323 32.00 23.66 -9.71
N ILE A 324 31.59 24.90 -10.00
CA ILE A 324 32.17 25.74 -11.06
C ILE A 324 33.52 26.32 -10.62
N THR A 325 33.65 26.78 -9.37
CA THR A 325 34.90 27.37 -8.88
C THR A 325 35.97 26.35 -8.52
N GLY A 326 35.59 25.13 -8.13
CA GLY A 326 36.53 24.10 -7.67
C GLY A 326 36.99 23.10 -8.74
N ASN A 327 36.63 23.28 -10.02
CA ASN A 327 36.84 22.31 -11.11
C ASN A 327 36.42 20.87 -10.74
N LEU A 328 35.39 20.70 -9.92
CA LEU A 328 34.88 19.37 -9.54
C LEU A 328 34.25 18.64 -10.75
N GLN A 329 33.90 19.36 -11.80
CA GLN A 329 33.30 18.80 -13.00
C GLN A 329 34.20 17.74 -13.67
N GLU A 330 35.51 17.97 -13.75
CA GLU A 330 36.48 17.04 -14.33
C GLU A 330 36.70 15.80 -13.45
N TYR A 331 36.65 15.98 -12.12
CA TYR A 331 36.71 14.87 -11.16
C TYR A 331 35.45 13.99 -11.25
N ILE A 332 34.27 14.58 -11.41
CA ILE A 332 33.00 13.85 -11.54
C ILE A 332 32.95 13.08 -12.86
N SER A 333 33.38 13.69 -13.97
CA SER A 333 33.41 13.00 -15.27
C SER A 333 34.38 11.82 -15.26
N ASN A 334 35.58 12.00 -14.69
CA ASN A 334 36.58 10.92 -14.62
C ASN A 334 36.19 9.81 -13.64
N GLY A 335 35.58 10.17 -12.50
CA GLY A 335 35.09 9.21 -11.51
C GLY A 335 33.93 8.34 -12.01
N SER A 336 33.13 8.83 -12.97
CA SER A 336 32.01 8.08 -13.55
C SER A 336 32.41 6.96 -14.52
N HIS A 337 33.66 6.98 -15.02
CA HIS A 337 34.19 5.97 -15.93
C HIS A 337 34.89 4.78 -15.23
N PHE A 338 35.11 4.85 -13.92
CA PHE A 338 35.77 3.80 -13.15
C PHE A 338 34.77 2.73 -12.68
N HIS A 339 34.40 1.81 -13.58
CA HIS A 339 34.28 0.36 -13.37
C HIS A 339 33.25 -0.29 -14.29
N PRO A 340 33.65 -1.07 -15.31
CA PRO A 340 32.81 -2.14 -15.82
C PRO A 340 32.65 -3.19 -14.72
N SER A 341 31.43 -3.35 -14.22
CA SER A 341 31.07 -4.44 -13.32
C SER A 341 31.38 -5.77 -14.02
N LYS A 342 32.35 -6.53 -13.51
CA LYS A 342 32.45 -7.96 -13.82
C LYS A 342 31.24 -8.62 -13.17
N VAL A 343 30.23 -8.90 -13.98
CA VAL A 343 29.10 -9.78 -13.63
C VAL A 343 29.60 -11.22 -13.57
#